data_AF-M0E290-F1
#
_entry.id   AF-M0E290-F1
#
_cell.length_a   1.000
_cell.length_b   1.000
_cell.length_c   1.000
_cell.angle_alpha   90.00
_cell.angle_beta   90.00
_cell.angle_gamma   90.00
#
_symmetry.space_group_name_H-M   'P 1'
#
loop_
_entity.id
_entity.type
_entity.pdbx_description
1 polymer ?
#
loop_
_entity_poly.entity_id
_entity_poly.type
_entity_poly.pdbx_seq_one_letter_code
_entity_poly.pdbx_strand_id
1 'polypeptide(L)'
;MNDQRVTVFHDRSLEISKFGLVDTVFVVGTADTPAEAASFSEAAFEYGLSVKSKLPRGLGGNLVVYPVVVTDTDLTEWISEYAPKHWSAFEFPVVVYPAESTVDYNLSTPIWGLIYYKGFRETADTTLHP
;
A
#
# COMPACT_ATOMS: atom_id res chain seq x y z
N MET A 1 -17.13 -17.94 -8.40
CA MET A 1 -16.05 -17.95 -7.39
C MET A 1 -14.80 -17.58 -8.13
N ASN A 2 -14.43 -16.30 -8.08
CA ASN A 2 -13.27 -15.78 -8.80
C ASN A 2 -12.01 -16.30 -8.10
N ASP A 3 -11.17 -17.02 -8.83
CA ASP A 3 -9.90 -17.58 -8.34
C ASP A 3 -8.86 -16.46 -8.32
N GLN A 4 -9.04 -15.53 -7.39
CA GLN A 4 -8.20 -14.34 -7.25
C GLN A 4 -6.86 -14.80 -6.67
N ARG A 5 -5.82 -14.84 -7.51
CA ARG A 5 -4.46 -15.18 -7.06
C ARG A 5 -3.90 -14.00 -6.27
N VAL A 6 -3.81 -14.18 -4.95
CA VAL A 6 -3.20 -13.21 -4.05
C VAL A 6 -1.78 -13.65 -3.72
N THR A 7 -0.82 -12.75 -3.90
CA THR A 7 0.58 -12.96 -3.49
C THR A 7 0.96 -11.93 -2.45
N VAL A 8 1.62 -12.36 -1.38
CA VAL A 8 2.01 -11.47 -0.28
C VAL A 8 3.52 -11.45 -0.15
N PHE A 9 4.09 -10.25 -0.10
CA PHE A 9 5.48 -10.00 0.25
C PHE A 9 5.54 -9.19 1.54
N HIS A 10 6.37 -9.61 2.48
CA HIS A 10 6.54 -8.91 3.75
C HIS A 10 8.04 -8.68 3.97
N ASP A 11 8.42 -7.42 4.04
CA ASP A 11 9.76 -6.98 4.42
C ASP A 11 9.72 -6.29 5.78
N ARG A 12 10.79 -6.49 6.56
CA ARG A 12 10.97 -5.84 7.86
C ARG A 12 12.35 -5.25 7.94
N SER A 13 12.41 -3.94 8.12
CA SER A 13 13.67 -3.18 8.13
C SER A 13 13.74 -2.19 9.29
N LEU A 14 14.96 -1.75 9.61
CA LEU A 14 15.23 -0.73 10.62
C LEU A 14 15.53 0.60 9.93
N GLU A 15 14.62 1.56 10.03
CA GLU A 15 14.79 2.93 9.56
C GLU A 15 15.06 3.89 10.72
N ILE A 16 16.35 4.07 11.01
CA ILE A 16 16.86 4.93 12.09
C ILE A 16 16.43 6.40 11.92
N SER A 17 16.25 6.86 10.68
CA SER A 17 16.00 8.27 10.35
C SER A 17 14.54 8.72 10.43
N LYS A 18 13.57 7.78 10.42
CA LYS A 18 12.15 8.13 10.28
C LYS A 18 11.22 7.33 11.21
N PHE A 19 11.46 6.04 11.38
CA PHE A 19 10.40 5.15 11.87
C PHE A 19 10.83 4.18 12.97
N GLY A 20 12.10 3.95 13.24
CA GLY A 20 12.49 2.80 14.07
C GLY A 20 12.35 1.50 13.26
N LEU A 21 11.53 0.55 13.71
CA LEU A 21 11.28 -0.70 12.98
C LEU A 21 10.05 -0.57 12.08
N VAL A 22 10.22 -0.72 10.76
CA VAL A 22 9.10 -0.67 9.80
C VAL A 22 8.80 -2.09 9.31
N ASP A 23 7.53 -2.48 9.44
CA ASP A 23 6.96 -3.57 8.66
C ASP A 23 6.41 -2.97 7.35
N THR A 24 6.93 -3.45 6.22
CA THR A 24 6.43 -3.11 4.89
C THR A 24 5.79 -4.34 4.28
N VAL A 25 4.50 -4.27 3.98
CA VAL A 25 3.73 -5.40 3.44
C VAL A 25 3.20 -5.02 2.07
N PHE A 26 3.55 -5.79 1.05
CA PHE A 26 2.92 -5.73 -0.27
C PHE A 26 1.93 -6.87 -0.40
N VAL A 27 0.68 -6.55 -0.66
CA VAL A 27 -0.36 -7.53 -0.98
C VAL A 27 -0.73 -7.30 -2.43
N VAL A 28 -0.39 -8.26 -3.29
CA VAL A 28 -0.59 -8.17 -4.74
C VAL A 28 -1.80 -9.01 -5.11
N GLY A 29 -2.73 -8.41 -5.84
CA GLY A 29 -3.93 -9.06 -6.36
C GLY A 29 -4.42 -8.38 -7.63
N THR A 30 -5.53 -8.86 -8.17
CA THR A 30 -6.18 -8.30 -9.36
C THR A 30 -7.53 -7.72 -8.98
N ALA A 31 -8.02 -6.71 -9.69
CA ALA A 31 -9.40 -6.24 -9.55
C ALA A 31 -9.87 -5.65 -10.89
N ASP A 32 -11.13 -5.88 -11.22
CA ASP A 32 -11.72 -5.43 -12.49
C ASP A 32 -12.70 -4.28 -12.28
N THR A 33 -12.98 -3.92 -11.02
CA THR A 33 -13.88 -2.82 -10.67
C THR A 33 -13.37 -1.99 -9.49
N PRO A 34 -13.77 -0.71 -9.38
CA PRO A 34 -13.47 0.12 -8.20
C PRO A 34 -13.91 -0.50 -6.87
N ALA A 35 -15.06 -1.19 -6.85
CA ALA A 35 -15.59 -1.82 -5.64
C ALA A 35 -14.75 -3.03 -5.21
N GLU A 36 -14.27 -3.83 -6.16
CA GLU A 36 -13.33 -4.93 -5.89
C GLU A 36 -11.99 -4.39 -5.43
N ALA A 37 -11.46 -3.35 -6.07
CA ALA A 37 -10.21 -2.71 -5.69
C ALA A 37 -10.27 -2.13 -4.27
N ALA A 38 -11.37 -1.46 -3.91
CA ALA A 38 -11.61 -0.97 -2.56
C ALA A 38 -11.69 -2.10 -1.52
N SER A 39 -12.43 -3.17 -1.83
CA SER A 39 -12.58 -4.34 -0.94
C SER A 39 -11.25 -5.08 -0.75
N PHE A 40 -10.48 -5.20 -1.83
CA PHE A 40 -9.14 -5.77 -1.81
C PHE A 40 -8.17 -4.93 -0.96
N SER A 41 -8.20 -3.61 -1.14
CA SER A 41 -7.39 -2.66 -0.37
C SER A 41 -7.64 -2.82 1.13
N GLU A 42 -8.90 -2.82 1.54
CA GLU A 42 -9.30 -3.02 2.94
C GLU A 42 -8.83 -4.38 3.48
N ALA A 43 -9.02 -5.46 2.72
CA ALA A 43 -8.57 -6.80 3.12
C ALA A 43 -7.04 -6.89 3.25
N ALA A 44 -6.30 -6.27 2.33
CA ALA A 44 -4.84 -6.18 2.37
C ALA A 44 -4.35 -5.43 3.61
N PHE A 45 -5.02 -4.31 3.95
CA PHE A 45 -4.69 -3.52 5.13
C PHE A 45 -4.95 -4.29 6.43
N GLU A 46 -6.10 -4.96 6.56
CA GLU A 46 -6.42 -5.83 7.69
C GLU A 46 -5.40 -6.97 7.84
N TYR A 47 -4.98 -7.57 6.72
CA TYR A 47 -3.88 -8.55 6.74
C TYR A 47 -2.59 -7.93 7.28
N GLY A 48 -2.19 -6.76 6.80
CA GLY A 48 -1.01 -6.03 7.28
C GLY A 48 -1.05 -5.74 8.80
N LEU A 49 -2.22 -5.35 9.31
CA LEU A 49 -2.43 -5.15 10.75
C LEU A 49 -2.23 -6.45 11.55
N SER A 50 -2.65 -7.59 11.00
CA SER A 50 -2.52 -8.89 11.67
C SER A 50 -1.07 -9.36 11.81
N VAL A 51 -0.20 -8.98 10.88
CA VAL A 51 1.23 -9.35 10.85
C VAL A 51 2.16 -8.30 11.46
N LYS A 52 1.63 -7.11 11.79
CA LYS A 52 2.36 -6.01 12.41
C LYS A 52 3.05 -6.47 13.69
N SER A 53 4.31 -6.07 13.85
CA SER A 53 5.09 -6.33 15.06
C SER A 53 4.38 -5.83 16.33
N LYS A 54 4.26 -6.71 17.34
CA LYS A 54 3.64 -6.42 18.65
C LYS A 54 4.58 -5.67 19.60
N LEU A 55 5.59 -4.98 19.08
CA LEU A 55 6.52 -4.22 19.91
C LEU A 55 5.76 -3.18 20.76
N PRO A 56 6.21 -2.94 22.01
CA PRO A 56 5.61 -1.94 22.88
C PRO A 56 5.43 -0.59 22.16
N ARG A 57 4.25 0.01 22.33
CA ARG A 57 3.94 1.36 21.84
C ARG A 57 5.05 2.33 22.30
N GLY A 58 5.72 2.99 21.37
CA GLY A 58 6.85 3.90 21.65
C GLY A 58 8.23 3.42 21.18
N LEU A 59 8.38 2.15 20.76
CA LEU A 59 9.62 1.64 20.14
C LEU A 59 9.58 1.64 18.60
N GLY A 60 8.71 2.48 18.02
CA GLY A 60 8.72 2.73 16.57
C GLY A 60 8.24 1.55 15.72
N GLY A 61 7.25 0.77 16.15
CA GLY A 61 6.62 -0.24 15.28
C GLY A 61 5.70 0.42 14.27
N ASN A 62 6.23 0.86 13.13
CA ASN A 62 5.46 1.42 12.04
C ASN A 62 5.08 0.33 11.03
N LEU A 63 3.90 0.45 10.44
CA LEU A 63 3.41 -0.46 9.40
C LEU A 63 3.07 0.37 8.18
N VAL A 64 3.54 -0.07 7.02
CA VAL A 64 3.09 0.41 5.72
C VAL A 64 2.58 -0.78 4.94
N VAL A 65 1.35 -0.70 4.47
CA VAL A 65 0.75 -1.70 3.60
C VAL A 65 0.57 -1.09 2.22
N TYR A 66 1.03 -1.81 1.20
CA TYR A 66 0.80 -1.54 -0.21
C TYR A 66 -0.17 -2.57 -0.75
N PRO A 67 -1.48 -2.28 -0.79
CA PRO A 67 -2.39 -2.99 -1.66
C PRO A 67 -2.02 -2.69 -3.11
N VAL A 68 -1.49 -3.68 -3.81
CA VAL A 68 -1.08 -3.57 -5.21
C VAL A 68 -2.12 -4.28 -6.07
N VAL A 69 -2.89 -3.50 -6.81
CA VAL A 69 -3.87 -4.00 -7.78
C VAL A 69 -3.20 -4.03 -9.15
N VAL A 70 -3.06 -5.22 -9.72
CA VAL A 70 -2.59 -5.42 -11.09
C VAL A 70 -3.81 -5.58 -11.99
N THR A 71 -3.98 -4.71 -12.98
CA THR A 71 -5.16 -4.73 -13.85
C THR A 71 -4.89 -4.04 -15.19
N ASP A 72 -5.68 -4.38 -16.21
CA ASP A 72 -5.77 -3.64 -17.47
C ASP A 72 -7.03 -2.73 -17.50
N THR A 73 -7.83 -2.72 -16.43
CA THR A 73 -9.03 -1.88 -16.31
C THR A 73 -8.67 -0.53 -15.71
N ASP A 74 -9.14 0.57 -16.32
CA ASP A 74 -8.95 1.92 -15.79
C ASP A 74 -9.59 2.08 -14.40
N LEU A 75 -8.73 2.23 -13.38
CA LEU A 75 -9.09 2.49 -11.99
C LEU A 75 -8.56 3.85 -11.51
N THR A 76 -8.19 4.74 -12.44
CA THR A 76 -7.55 6.04 -12.16
C THR A 76 -8.41 6.92 -11.25
N GLU A 77 -9.73 6.96 -11.48
CA GLU A 77 -10.65 7.73 -10.66
C GLU A 77 -10.65 7.23 -9.21
N TRP A 78 -10.82 5.92 -9.01
CA TRP A 78 -10.82 5.29 -7.68
C TRP A 78 -9.53 5.59 -6.90
N ILE A 79 -8.38 5.41 -7.53
CA ILE A 79 -7.10 5.62 -6.85
C ILE A 79 -6.84 7.11 -6.56
N SER A 80 -7.32 8.01 -7.42
CA SER A 80 -7.20 9.47 -7.24
C SER A 80 -8.09 10.03 -6.13
N GLU A 81 -9.18 9.35 -5.78
CA GLU A 81 -10.08 9.73 -4.68
C GLU A 81 -9.72 9.06 -3.35
N TYR A 82 -8.81 8.09 -3.36
CA TYR A 82 -8.41 7.38 -2.16
C TYR A 82 -7.88 8.32 -1.05
N ALA A 83 -8.61 8.37 0.07
CA ALA A 83 -8.25 9.18 1.23
C ALA A 83 -7.65 8.31 2.34
N PRO A 84 -6.43 8.63 2.83
CA PRO A 84 -5.81 7.91 3.95
C PRO A 84 -6.64 8.01 5.24
N LYS A 85 -6.90 6.88 5.90
CA LYS A 85 -7.84 6.79 7.04
C LYS A 85 -7.20 6.69 8.44
N HIS A 86 -5.90 6.39 8.55
CA HIS A 86 -5.29 5.95 9.83
C HIS A 86 -4.00 6.69 10.22
N TRP A 87 -3.77 6.85 11.53
CA TRP A 87 -2.68 7.68 12.10
C TRP A 87 -1.40 6.91 12.48
N SER A 88 -1.45 5.58 12.60
CA SER A 88 -0.35 4.74 13.14
C SER A 88 -0.01 3.50 12.30
N ALA A 89 -0.72 3.32 11.19
CA ALA A 89 -0.47 2.34 10.15
C ALA A 89 -0.85 3.02 8.83
N PHE A 90 0.02 2.92 7.85
CA PHE A 90 -0.18 3.56 6.56
C PHE A 90 -0.72 2.52 5.59
N GLU A 91 -1.76 2.91 4.88
CA GLU A 91 -2.26 2.20 3.70
C GLU A 91 -1.90 3.09 2.49
N PHE A 92 -1.18 2.53 1.53
CA PHE A 92 -0.76 3.21 0.31
C PHE A 92 -1.12 2.35 -0.89
N PRO A 93 -2.39 2.40 -1.36
CA PRO A 93 -2.81 1.61 -2.50
C PRO A 93 -2.10 2.05 -3.77
N VAL A 94 -1.85 1.09 -4.64
CA VAL A 94 -1.13 1.25 -5.91
C VAL A 94 -1.86 0.43 -6.98
N VAL A 95 -2.09 1.03 -8.13
CA VAL A 95 -2.58 0.34 -9.33
C VAL A 95 -1.41 0.19 -10.29
N VAL A 96 -1.14 -1.03 -10.74
CA VAL A 96 -0.13 -1.34 -11.74
C VAL A 96 -0.85 -1.75 -13.01
N TYR A 97 -0.50 -1.09 -14.11
CA TYR A 97 -1.01 -1.36 -15.45
C TYR A 97 0.11 -1.98 -16.29
N PRO A 98 0.16 -3.33 -16.42
CA PRO A 98 1.29 -4.00 -17.05
C PRO A 98 1.41 -3.68 -18.54
N ALA A 99 0.29 -3.55 -19.25
CA ALA A 99 0.28 -3.28 -20.69
C ALA A 99 0.84 -1.87 -21.02
N GLU A 100 0.51 -0.88 -20.21
CA GLU A 100 0.98 0.50 -20.33
C GLU A 100 2.35 0.73 -19.68
N SER A 101 2.83 -0.22 -18.86
CA SER A 101 4.05 -0.09 -18.03
C SER A 101 3.98 1.16 -17.14
N THR A 102 2.82 1.38 -16.50
CA THR A 102 2.55 2.51 -15.61
C THR A 102 2.11 2.05 -14.23
N VAL A 103 2.25 2.97 -13.28
CA VAL A 103 1.82 2.80 -11.90
C VAL A 103 1.09 4.07 -11.44
N ASP A 104 -0.08 3.90 -10.86
CA ASP A 104 -0.90 4.99 -10.34
C ASP A 104 -1.12 4.85 -8.83
N TYR A 105 -1.13 5.98 -8.15
CA TYR A 105 -1.40 6.10 -6.73
C TYR A 105 -1.93 7.50 -6.41
N ASN A 106 -2.50 7.68 -5.23
CA ASN A 106 -3.02 8.97 -4.82
C ASN A 106 -1.89 10.01 -4.59
N LEU A 107 -2.00 11.16 -5.25
CA LEU A 107 -1.05 12.27 -5.10
C LEU A 107 -1.35 13.19 -3.89
N SER A 108 -2.53 13.07 -3.30
CA SER A 108 -2.88 13.79 -2.09
C SER A 108 -2.01 13.33 -0.94
N THR A 109 -1.35 14.28 -0.28
CA THR A 109 -0.60 14.01 0.94
C THR A 109 -1.26 14.73 2.11
N PRO A 110 -1.74 14.00 3.13
CA PRO A 110 -2.13 14.66 4.36
C PRO A 110 -0.90 15.37 4.97
N ILE A 111 -1.10 16.59 5.49
CA ILE A 111 -0.01 17.45 6.02
C ILE A 111 0.83 16.71 7.07
N TRP A 112 0.19 15.89 7.91
CA TRP A 112 0.84 15.11 8.95
C TRP A 112 1.71 13.95 8.44
N GLY A 113 1.58 13.57 7.17
CA GLY A 113 2.27 12.44 6.53
C GLY A 113 3.37 12.84 5.53
N LEU A 114 3.65 14.13 5.35
CA LEU A 114 4.46 14.63 4.22
C LEU A 114 5.84 13.95 4.06
N ILE A 115 6.54 13.72 5.17
CA ILE A 115 7.89 13.12 5.16
C ILE A 115 7.84 11.62 4.81
N TYR A 116 6.72 10.96 5.08
CA TYR A 116 6.52 9.54 4.86
C TYR A 116 6.04 9.26 3.43
N TYR A 117 5.08 10.04 2.93
CA TYR A 117 4.49 9.85 1.60
C TYR A 117 5.49 10.03 0.46
N LYS A 118 6.54 10.85 0.66
CA LYS A 118 7.64 10.92 -0.31
C LYS A 118 8.32 9.56 -0.49
N GLY A 119 8.62 8.86 0.61
CA GLY A 119 9.23 7.53 0.55
C GLY A 119 8.26 6.51 -0.04
N PHE A 120 6.96 6.63 0.25
CA PHE A 120 5.99 5.68 -0.28
C PHE A 120 5.90 5.71 -1.81
N ARG A 121 5.93 6.92 -2.38
CA ARG A 121 5.99 7.15 -3.83
C ARG A 121 7.27 6.62 -4.44
N GLU A 122 8.40 6.90 -3.81
CA GLU A 122 9.70 6.38 -4.26
C GLU A 122 9.68 4.85 -4.30
N THR A 123 9.13 4.18 -3.30
CA THR A 123 8.93 2.72 -3.33
C THR A 123 8.01 2.28 -4.46
N ALA A 124 6.88 2.96 -4.69
CA ALA A 124 5.98 2.64 -5.80
C ALA A 124 6.68 2.77 -7.16
N ASP A 125 7.39 3.87 -7.38
CA ASP A 125 8.07 4.18 -8.64
C ASP A 125 9.32 3.31 -8.89
N THR A 126 9.96 2.77 -7.86
CA THR A 126 11.20 1.99 -8.00
C THR A 126 11.04 0.49 -7.84
N THR A 127 10.05 0.05 -7.05
CA THR A 127 9.84 -1.37 -6.70
C THR A 127 8.62 -1.95 -7.39
N LEU A 128 7.59 -1.14 -7.65
CA LEU A 128 6.32 -1.60 -8.23
C LEU A 128 6.13 -1.20 -9.69
N HIS A 129 6.93 -0.27 -10.20
CA HIS A 129 6.97 0.08 -11.62
C HIS A 129 7.46 -1.15 -12.44
N PRO A 130 6.68 -1.63 -13.43
CA PRO A 130 7.07 -2.72 -14.33
C PRO A 130 8.30 -2.46 -15.19
#